data_AF-A0A7S4HUU9-F1
#
_entry.id   AF-A0A7S4HUU9-F1
#
_cell.length_a   1.000
_cell.length_b   1.000
_cell.length_c   1.000
_cell.angle_alpha   90.00
_cell.angle_beta   90.00
_cell.angle_gamma   90.00
#
_symmetry.space_group_name_H-M   'P 1'
#
loop_
_entity.id
_entity.type
_entity.pdbx_description
1 polymer ?
#
loop_
_entity_poly.entity_id
_entity_poly.type
_entity_poly.pdbx_seq_one_letter_code
_entity_poly.pdbx_strand_id
1 'polypeptide(L)'
;AFGTHRMRHLALKSGVTIRAAMVSAIYGHALNLTPEGRIGLTSGEVTNMVAIDTQKLFEVMQEGHLIWSCPLTMILVMVALILIMGPTSIVGMIILFAFVPITERIVRRMLSIRNQRVKATDERSDIV
;
A
#
# COMPACT_ATOMS: atom_id res chain seq x y z
N ALA A 1 -7.52 -13.49 19.60
CA ALA A 1 -6.64 -14.27 18.70
C ALA A 1 -7.39 -14.78 17.45
N PHE A 2 -8.44 -15.60 17.56
CA PHE A 2 -9.12 -16.17 16.38
C PHE A 2 -9.69 -15.15 15.37
N GLY A 3 -10.25 -14.03 15.83
CA GLY A 3 -10.84 -13.01 14.96
C GLY A 3 -9.83 -12.36 14.01
N THR A 4 -8.63 -12.01 14.50
CA THR A 4 -7.60 -11.37 13.68
C THR A 4 -7.02 -12.33 12.64
N HIS A 5 -6.83 -13.60 12.99
CA HIS A 5 -6.41 -14.63 12.02
C HIS A 5 -7.45 -14.85 10.94
N ARG A 6 -8.75 -14.89 11.30
CA ARG A 6 -9.85 -14.98 10.33
C ARG A 6 -9.85 -13.80 9.37
N MET A 7 -9.77 -12.57 9.89
CA MET A 7 -9.76 -11.37 9.06
C MET A 7 -8.56 -11.34 8.11
N ARG A 8 -7.36 -11.65 8.61
CA ARG A 8 -6.15 -11.74 7.78
C ARG A 8 -6.25 -12.80 6.70
N HIS A 9 -6.83 -13.95 7.02
CA HIS A 9 -7.07 -15.01 6.04
C HIS A 9 -8.06 -14.57 4.95
N LEU A 10 -9.15 -13.90 5.32
CA LEU A 10 -10.13 -13.37 4.36
C LEU A 10 -9.52 -12.29 3.47
N ALA A 11 -8.75 -11.37 4.05
CA ALA A 11 -8.04 -10.33 3.31
C ALA A 11 -7.03 -10.94 2.32
N LEU A 12 -6.23 -11.93 2.77
CA LEU A 12 -5.31 -12.68 1.90
C LEU A 12 -6.06 -13.36 0.76
N LYS A 13 -7.16 -14.06 1.05
CA LYS A 13 -7.97 -14.75 0.03
C LYS A 13 -8.49 -13.75 -1.01
N SER A 14 -9.04 -12.62 -0.57
CA SER A 14 -9.52 -11.57 -1.47
C SER A 14 -8.40 -10.98 -2.34
N GLY A 15 -7.22 -10.73 -1.74
CA GLY A 15 -6.06 -10.23 -2.47
C GLY A 15 -5.58 -11.20 -3.54
N VAL A 16 -5.44 -12.50 -3.21
CA VAL A 16 -5.03 -13.53 -4.17
C VAL A 16 -6.04 -13.64 -5.32
N THR A 17 -7.35 -13.63 -5.01
CA THR A 17 -8.39 -13.70 -6.03
C THR A 17 -8.36 -12.49 -6.97
N ILE A 18 -8.22 -11.27 -6.44
CA ILE A 18 -8.14 -10.04 -7.24
C ILE A 18 -6.87 -10.05 -8.10
N ARG A 19 -5.71 -10.43 -7.53
CA ARG A 19 -4.47 -10.52 -8.29
C ARG A 19 -4.60 -11.49 -9.47
N ALA A 20 -5.13 -12.69 -9.23
CA ALA A 20 -5.32 -13.68 -10.29
C ALA A 20 -6.29 -13.19 -11.38
N ALA A 21 -7.39 -12.55 -11.00
CA ALA A 21 -8.35 -11.97 -11.94
C ALA A 21 -7.70 -10.86 -12.79
N MET A 22 -6.92 -9.97 -12.17
CA MET A 22 -6.22 -8.88 -12.87
C MET A 22 -5.17 -9.42 -13.85
N VAL A 23 -4.36 -10.39 -13.44
CA VAL A 23 -3.38 -11.06 -14.32
C VAL A 23 -4.10 -11.64 -15.55
N SER A 24 -5.18 -12.38 -15.34
CA SER A 24 -5.96 -12.99 -16.42
C SER A 24 -6.58 -11.95 -17.35
N ALA A 25 -7.15 -10.88 -16.79
CA ALA A 25 -7.76 -9.79 -17.57
C ALA A 25 -6.71 -9.03 -18.41
N ILE A 26 -5.55 -8.71 -17.82
CA ILE A 26 -4.45 -8.01 -18.51
C ILE A 26 -3.93 -8.86 -19.67
N TYR A 27 -3.63 -10.14 -19.43
CA TYR A 27 -3.16 -11.02 -20.50
C TYR A 27 -4.23 -11.26 -21.57
N GLY A 28 -5.49 -11.44 -21.17
CA GLY A 28 -6.61 -11.58 -22.11
C GLY A 28 -6.78 -10.34 -22.99
N HIS A 29 -6.60 -9.14 -22.44
CA HIS A 29 -6.62 -7.89 -23.20
C HIS A 29 -5.39 -7.77 -24.12
N ALA A 30 -4.19 -8.05 -23.61
CA ALA A 30 -2.94 -8.03 -24.36
C ALA A 30 -2.99 -8.90 -25.64
N LEU A 31 -3.62 -10.07 -25.54
CA LEU A 31 -3.76 -11.00 -26.68
C LEU A 31 -4.77 -10.49 -27.73
N ASN A 32 -5.82 -9.80 -27.31
CA ASN A 32 -6.89 -9.31 -28.20
C ASN A 32 -6.61 -7.93 -28.83
N LEU A 33 -5.48 -7.30 -28.49
CA LEU A 33 -5.10 -6.00 -29.06
C LEU A 33 -4.81 -6.08 -30.56
N THR A 34 -5.31 -5.10 -31.31
CA THR A 34 -5.02 -4.89 -32.73
C THR A 34 -3.54 -4.52 -32.93
N PRO A 35 -2.97 -4.69 -34.14
CA PRO A 35 -1.58 -4.34 -34.41
C PRO A 35 -1.23 -2.89 -34.06
N GLU A 36 -2.15 -1.94 -34.31
CA GLU A 36 -2.02 -0.53 -33.95
C GLU A 36 -1.99 -0.32 -32.42
N GLY A 37 -2.84 -1.04 -31.68
CA GLY A 37 -2.88 -0.97 -30.21
C GLY A 37 -1.69 -1.65 -29.51
N ARG A 38 -0.96 -2.53 -30.22
CA ARG A 38 0.28 -3.15 -29.70
C ARG A 38 1.51 -2.25 -29.87
N ILE A 39 1.41 -1.16 -30.62
CA ILE A 39 2.53 -0.23 -30.81
C ILE A 39 2.88 0.39 -29.46
N GLY A 40 4.10 0.15 -28.98
CA GLY A 40 4.56 0.60 -27.66
C GLY A 40 4.10 -0.27 -26.48
N LEU A 41 3.55 -1.48 -26.73
CA LEU A 41 3.18 -2.44 -25.69
C LEU A 41 3.96 -3.74 -25.88
N THR A 42 5.21 -3.74 -25.43
CA THR A 42 6.10 -4.91 -25.49
C THR A 42 5.68 -5.98 -24.47
N SER A 43 6.07 -7.22 -24.74
CA SER A 43 5.89 -8.33 -23.79
C SER A 43 6.55 -8.05 -22.42
N GLY A 44 7.68 -7.32 -22.44
CA GLY A 44 8.36 -6.86 -21.23
C GLY A 44 7.54 -5.85 -20.43
N GLU A 45 6.91 -4.87 -21.09
CA GLU A 45 6.05 -3.88 -20.43
C GLU A 45 4.80 -4.50 -19.83
N VAL A 46 4.13 -5.43 -20.53
CA VAL A 46 2.98 -6.17 -19.98
C VAL A 46 3.38 -6.97 -18.75
N THR A 47 4.52 -7.67 -18.81
CA THR A 47 5.02 -8.46 -17.68
C THR A 47 5.41 -7.57 -16.51
N ASN A 48 6.00 -6.39 -16.76
CA ASN A 48 6.34 -5.41 -15.74
C ASN A 48 5.09 -4.84 -15.06
N MET A 49 4.07 -4.46 -15.85
CA MET A 49 2.79 -3.99 -15.33
C MET A 49 2.10 -5.06 -14.48
N VAL A 50 2.08 -6.32 -14.94
CA VAL A 50 1.57 -7.44 -14.16
C VAL A 50 2.36 -7.61 -12.86
N ALA A 51 3.69 -7.59 -12.91
CA ALA A 51 4.54 -7.81 -11.74
C ALA A 51 4.37 -6.72 -10.69
N ILE A 52 4.35 -5.45 -11.10
CA ILE A 52 4.36 -4.31 -10.19
C ILE A 52 2.94 -3.95 -9.74
N ASP A 53 2.01 -3.75 -10.66
CA ASP A 53 0.73 -3.14 -10.31
C ASP A 53 -0.24 -4.13 -9.70
N THR A 54 -0.25 -5.39 -10.13
CA THR A 54 -1.06 -6.42 -9.46
C THR A 54 -0.52 -6.76 -8.07
N GLN A 55 0.79 -6.55 -7.83
CA GLN A 55 1.40 -6.65 -6.50
C GLN A 55 0.95 -5.52 -5.57
N LYS A 56 0.97 -4.28 -6.04
CA LYS A 56 0.44 -3.16 -5.26
C LYS A 56 -1.04 -3.36 -4.93
N LEU A 57 -1.86 -3.80 -5.89
CA LEU A 57 -3.28 -4.08 -5.65
C LEU A 57 -3.47 -5.18 -4.61
N PHE A 58 -2.69 -6.26 -4.69
CA PHE A 58 -2.68 -7.32 -3.69
C PHE A 58 -2.38 -6.77 -2.28
N GLU A 59 -1.34 -5.95 -2.14
CA GLU A 59 -0.95 -5.32 -0.88
C GLU A 59 -2.06 -4.41 -0.33
N VAL A 60 -2.72 -3.63 -1.18
CA VAL A 60 -3.86 -2.78 -0.79
C VAL A 60 -5.04 -3.65 -0.32
N MET A 61 -5.33 -4.78 -0.95
CA MET A 61 -6.37 -5.69 -0.47
C MET A 61 -6.04 -6.34 0.88
N GLN A 62 -4.75 -6.57 1.16
CA GLN A 62 -4.32 -7.10 2.45
C GLN A 62 -4.40 -6.05 3.55
N GLU A 63 -3.84 -4.86 3.33
CA GLU A 63 -3.54 -3.89 4.38
C GLU A 63 -4.42 -2.63 4.32
N GLY A 64 -5.19 -2.42 3.25
CA GLY A 64 -5.98 -1.20 3.04
C GLY A 64 -7.02 -0.92 4.13
N HIS A 65 -7.49 -1.96 4.81
CA HIS A 65 -8.40 -1.81 5.96
C HIS A 65 -7.78 -1.07 7.15
N LEU A 66 -6.44 -1.03 7.25
CA LEU A 66 -5.73 -0.29 8.29
C LEU A 66 -5.92 1.23 8.17
N ILE A 67 -6.21 1.74 6.96
CA ILE A 67 -6.37 3.18 6.71
C ILE A 67 -7.50 3.78 7.56
N TRP A 68 -8.61 3.06 7.72
CA TRP A 68 -9.75 3.50 8.54
C TRP A 68 -9.74 2.90 9.94
N SER A 69 -9.20 1.68 10.09
CA SER A 69 -9.12 1.00 11.40
C SER A 69 -8.16 1.71 12.36
N CYS A 70 -7.03 2.22 11.88
CA CYS A 70 -6.04 2.90 12.71
C CYS A 70 -6.58 4.20 13.35
N PRO A 71 -7.18 5.14 12.60
CA PRO A 71 -7.82 6.33 13.19
C PRO A 71 -8.91 6.00 14.20
N LEU A 72 -9.77 5.03 13.87
CA LEU A 72 -10.84 4.62 14.77
C LEU A 72 -10.28 4.07 16.09
N THR A 73 -9.27 3.21 16.00
CA THR A 73 -8.59 2.65 17.18
C THR A 73 -7.93 3.75 18.01
N MET A 74 -7.28 4.72 17.37
CA MET A 74 -6.67 5.86 18.07
C MET A 74 -7.69 6.64 18.88
N ILE A 75 -8.87 6.95 18.30
CA ILE A 75 -9.95 7.65 18.99
C ILE A 75 -10.45 6.86 20.19
N LEU A 76 -10.71 5.55 20.01
CA LEU A 76 -11.18 4.68 21.09
C LEU A 76 -10.19 4.63 22.25
N VAL A 77 -8.89 4.51 21.95
CA VAL A 77 -7.82 4.48 22.96
C VAL A 77 -7.73 5.82 23.69
N MET A 78 -7.81 6.95 23.00
CA MET A 78 -7.81 8.27 23.64
C MET A 78 -8.97 8.45 24.61
N VAL A 79 -10.19 8.08 24.20
CA VAL A 79 -11.39 8.18 25.06
C VAL A 79 -11.22 7.28 26.28
N ALA A 80 -10.79 6.02 26.09
CA ALA A 80 -10.56 5.10 27.19
C ALA A 80 -9.52 5.60 28.20
N LEU A 81 -8.41 6.18 27.72
CA LEU A 81 -7.36 6.74 28.57
C LEU A 81 -7.86 7.88 29.45
N ILE A 82 -8.64 8.80 28.89
CA ILE A 82 -9.22 9.93 29.64
C ILE A 82 -10.21 9.42 30.70
N LEU A 83 -11.04 8.43 30.36
CA LEU A 83 -12.03 7.88 31.29
C LEU A 83 -11.39 7.13 32.46
N ILE A 84 -10.30 6.40 32.23
CA ILE A 84 -9.68 5.54 33.26
C ILE A 84 -8.68 6.33 34.11
N MET A 85 -7.83 7.16 33.49
CA MET A 85 -6.72 7.85 34.17
C MET A 85 -7.00 9.32 34.47
N GLY A 86 -8.11 9.85 33.96
CA GLY A 86 -8.44 11.26 34.10
C GLY A 86 -7.53 12.19 33.29
N PRO A 87 -7.50 13.50 33.63
CA PRO A 87 -6.81 14.52 32.84
C PRO A 87 -5.28 14.36 32.75
N THR A 88 -4.66 13.58 33.64
CA THR A 88 -3.20 13.35 33.65
C THR A 88 -2.72 12.58 32.41
N SER A 89 -3.60 11.78 31.79
CA SER A 89 -3.32 11.05 30.54
C SER A 89 -3.02 11.94 29.34
N ILE A 90 -3.43 13.22 29.39
CA ILE A 90 -3.24 14.19 28.30
C ILE A 90 -1.77 14.42 28.00
N VAL A 91 -0.91 14.44 29.03
CA VAL A 91 0.54 14.64 28.86
C VAL A 91 1.15 13.49 28.03
N GLY A 92 0.76 12.25 28.32
CA GLY A 92 1.20 11.08 27.55
C GLY A 92 0.70 11.09 26.11
N MET A 93 -0.55 11.52 25.89
CA MET A 93 -1.10 11.67 24.54
C MET A 93 -0.32 12.70 23.72
N ILE A 94 0.02 13.86 24.30
CA ILE A 94 0.81 14.90 23.61
C ILE A 94 2.15 14.33 23.13
N ILE A 95 2.83 13.55 23.98
CA ILE A 95 4.11 12.92 23.62
C ILE A 95 3.90 11.92 22.46
N LEU A 96 2.87 11.07 22.54
CA LEU A 96 2.55 10.11 21.46
C LEU A 96 2.24 10.83 20.14
N PHE A 97 1.48 11.92 20.18
CA PHE A 97 1.19 12.72 19.00
C PHE A 97 2.41 13.44 18.45
N ALA A 98 3.36 13.84 19.30
CA ALA A 98 4.62 14.43 18.85
C ALA A 98 5.49 13.43 18.05
N PHE A 99 5.34 12.12 18.26
CA PHE A 99 6.00 11.10 17.45
C PHE A 99 5.43 10.96 16.03
N VAL A 100 4.13 11.22 15.83
CA VAL A 100 3.48 11.14 14.51
C VAL A 100 4.20 11.98 13.44
N PRO A 101 4.44 13.29 13.62
CA PRO A 101 5.12 14.11 12.62
C PRO A 101 6.60 13.73 12.45
N ILE A 102 7.24 13.16 13.47
CA ILE A 102 8.62 12.65 13.36
C ILE A 102 8.66 11.46 12.40
N THR A 103 7.80 10.46 12.62
CA THR A 103 7.69 9.30 11.72
C THR A 103 7.27 9.72 10.32
N GLU A 104 6.34 10.66 10.19
CA GLU A 104 5.92 11.20 8.90
C GLU A 104 7.08 11.85 8.14
N ARG A 105 7.91 12.65 8.81
CA ARG A 105 9.09 13.28 8.20
C ARG A 105 10.10 12.24 7.72
N ILE A 106 10.32 11.19 8.49
CA ILE A 106 11.20 10.07 8.11
C ILE A 106 10.66 9.37 6.86
N VAL A 107 9.37 9.02 6.84
CA VAL A 107 8.73 8.35 5.68
C VAL A 107 8.79 9.24 4.44
N ARG A 108 8.49 10.54 4.57
CA ARG A 108 8.61 11.50 3.44
C ARG A 108 10.03 11.57 2.90
N ARG A 109 11.05 11.54 3.77
CA ARG A 109 12.46 11.50 3.36
C ARG A 109 12.79 10.20 2.61
N MET A 110 12.36 9.05 3.12
CA MET A 110 12.53 7.76 2.47
C MET A 110 11.87 7.72 1.08
N LEU A 111 10.65 8.23 0.96
CA LEU A 111 9.93 8.30 -0.32
C LEU A 111 10.62 9.25 -1.31
N SER A 112 11.15 10.38 -0.85
CA SER A 112 11.92 11.31 -1.67
C SER A 112 13.19 10.64 -2.23
N ILE A 113 13.95 9.94 -1.37
CA ILE A 113 15.12 9.17 -1.80
C ILE A 113 14.73 8.07 -2.80
N ARG A 114 13.63 7.35 -2.54
CA ARG A 114 13.12 6.33 -3.46
C ARG A 114 12.81 6.93 -4.83
N ASN A 115 12.13 8.07 -4.88
CA ASN A 115 11.81 8.75 -6.14
C ASN A 115 13.06 9.23 -6.89
N GLN A 116 14.08 9.73 -6.18
CA GLN A 116 15.36 10.08 -6.79
C GLN A 116 16.07 8.85 -7.38
N ARG A 117 16.03 7.71 -6.68
CA ARG A 117 16.60 6.45 -7.18
C ARG A 117 15.90 5.95 -8.43
N VAL A 118 14.57 6.02 -8.48
CA VAL A 118 13.80 5.65 -9.69
C VAL A 118 14.24 6.51 -10.88
N LYS A 119 14.29 7.84 -10.73
CA LYS A 119 14.77 8.73 -11.80
C LYS A 119 16.19 8.42 -12.27
N ALA A 120 17.10 8.15 -11.34
CA ALA A 120 18.48 7.80 -11.68
C ALA A 120 18.61 6.41 -12.34
N THR A 121 17.67 5.50 -12.10
CA THR A 121 17.57 4.22 -12.82
C THR A 121 17.04 4.44 -14.23
N ASP A 122 16.00 5.27 -14.41
CA ASP A 122 15.43 5.59 -15.72
C ASP A 122 16.45 6.30 -16.62
N GLU A 123 17.21 7.26 -16.09
CA GLU A 123 18.28 7.95 -16.84
C GLU A 123 19.41 6.99 -17.27
N ARG A 124 19.69 5.95 -16.48
CA ARG A 124 20.69 4.93 -16.84
C ARG A 124 20.20 3.97 -17.93
N SER A 125 18.90 3.66 -17.97
CA SER A 125 18.34 2.82 -19.03
C SER A 125 18.24 3.51 -20.38
N ASP A 126 18.26 4.84 -20.41
CA ASP A 126 18.21 5.63 -21.66
C ASP A 126 19.60 5.84 -22.31
N ILE A 127 20.69 5.68 -21.54
CA ILE A 127 22.08 5.88 -22.01
C ILE A 127 22.69 4.60 -22.59
N VAL A 128 22.12 3.43 -22.28
CA VAL A 128 22.58 2.09 -22.73
C VAL A 128 21.69 1.59 -23.85
#